data_AF-A0A2C6MDT9-F1
#
_entry.id   AF-A0A2C6MDT9-F1
#
_cell.length_a   1.000
_cell.length_b   1.000
_cell.length_c   1.000
_cell.angle_alpha   90.00
_cell.angle_beta   90.00
_cell.angle_gamma   90.00
#
_symmetry.space_group_name_H-M   'P 1'
#
loop_
_entity.id
_entity.type
_entity.pdbx_description
1 polymer ?
#
loop_
_entity_poly.entity_id
_entity_poly.type
_entity_poly.pdbx_seq_one_letter_code
_entity_poly.pdbx_strand_id
1 'polypeptide(L)'
;MDGKIVDLGFARENKIILAKNNTYSIPELLSHEGSDFKDGYYLNIYLSPRNYHRIHMPFSARVIQHCYVPGKVFPVNKLGISTIKDLFAKNRRTCTIFETAKGYKFALVKVGALGVGKIVSNYQVGQEIAKGDEIGRFEFGSTVILFFQKNSFLPDKGLTANMEIKMGQRIGTFQT
;
A
#
# COMPACT_ATOMS: atom_id res chain seq x y z
N MET A 1 3.57 0.89 10.76
CA MET A 1 4.77 0.27 10.17
C MET A 1 5.90 1.27 10.11
N ASP A 2 7.13 0.78 10.21
CA ASP A 2 8.31 1.53 9.79
C ASP A 2 8.59 1.24 8.32
N GLY A 3 9.25 2.16 7.62
CA GLY A 3 9.69 1.90 6.26
C GLY A 3 10.35 3.10 5.60
N LYS A 4 10.58 2.99 4.31
CA LYS A 4 11.10 4.05 3.46
C LYS A 4 10.11 4.31 2.33
N ILE A 5 9.72 5.56 2.15
CA ILE A 5 8.90 5.95 1.00
C ILE A 5 9.79 5.85 -0.23
N VAL A 6 9.44 4.96 -1.16
CA VAL A 6 10.22 4.76 -2.38
C VAL A 6 9.66 5.56 -3.54
N ASP A 7 8.34 5.68 -3.62
CA ASP A 7 7.63 6.49 -4.62
C ASP A 7 6.34 7.04 -4.01
N LEU A 8 5.91 8.20 -4.51
CA LEU A 8 4.68 8.87 -4.12
C LEU A 8 4.22 9.79 -5.24
N GLY A 9 2.92 10.08 -5.26
CA GLY A 9 2.39 11.08 -6.19
C GLY A 9 0.92 10.86 -6.48
N PHE A 10 0.46 11.44 -7.59
CA PHE A 10 -0.89 11.26 -8.08
C PHE A 10 -0.94 10.24 -9.20
N ALA A 11 -1.92 9.34 -9.12
CA ALA A 11 -2.29 8.49 -10.24
C ALA A 11 -2.75 9.34 -11.43
N ARG A 12 -2.66 8.78 -12.63
CA ARG A 12 -3.23 9.37 -13.85
C ARG A 12 -3.93 8.28 -14.63
N GLU A 13 -5.21 8.45 -14.93
CA GLU A 13 -5.97 7.52 -15.79
C GLU A 13 -5.86 6.04 -15.34
N ASN A 14 -5.96 5.80 -14.02
CA ASN A 14 -5.80 4.49 -13.37
C ASN A 14 -4.40 3.87 -13.44
N LYS A 15 -3.37 4.68 -13.67
CA LYS A 15 -1.97 4.25 -13.66
C LYS A 15 -1.18 5.01 -12.62
N ILE A 16 -0.19 4.34 -12.06
CA ILE A 16 0.84 4.95 -11.22
C ILE A 16 2.21 4.67 -11.80
N ILE A 17 3.17 5.51 -11.44
CA ILE A 17 4.56 5.32 -11.84
C ILE A 17 5.33 4.92 -10.59
N LEU A 18 5.92 3.74 -10.59
CA LEU A 18 6.78 3.26 -9.51
C LEU A 18 8.18 3.03 -10.05
N ALA A 19 9.19 3.28 -9.22
CA ALA A 19 10.58 2.93 -9.42
C ALA A 19 11.13 3.12 -10.84
N LYS A 20 11.64 4.33 -11.09
CA LYS A 20 12.29 4.72 -12.36
C LYS A 20 11.38 4.55 -13.59
N ASN A 21 10.15 5.07 -13.54
CA ASN A 21 9.22 5.15 -14.67
C ASN A 21 8.50 3.85 -15.06
N ASN A 22 8.58 2.78 -14.25
CA ASN A 22 7.74 1.62 -14.47
C ASN A 22 6.28 1.97 -14.18
N THR A 23 5.44 1.86 -15.20
CA THR A 23 4.02 2.21 -15.09
C THR A 23 3.22 0.98 -14.69
N TYR A 24 2.41 1.09 -13.64
CA TYR A 24 1.55 0.02 -13.15
C TYR A 24 0.08 0.40 -13.28
N SER A 25 -0.75 -0.58 -13.66
CA SER A 25 -2.20 -0.48 -13.66
C SER A 25 -2.74 -0.61 -12.23
N ILE A 26 -3.52 0.37 -11.76
CA ILE A 26 -4.21 0.32 -10.47
C ILE A 26 -5.16 -0.89 -10.41
N PRO A 27 -6.02 -1.14 -11.43
CA PRO A 27 -6.88 -2.32 -11.43
C PRO A 27 -6.11 -3.63 -11.29
N GLU A 28 -4.98 -3.75 -11.97
CA GLU A 28 -4.13 -4.94 -11.90
C GLU A 28 -3.52 -5.12 -10.51
N LEU A 29 -2.97 -4.05 -9.93
CA LEU A 29 -2.40 -4.10 -8.59
C LEU A 29 -3.45 -4.46 -7.54
N LEU A 30 -4.67 -3.93 -7.65
CA LEU A 30 -5.76 -4.15 -6.70
C LEU A 30 -6.55 -5.44 -6.94
N SER A 31 -6.47 -6.03 -8.14
CA SER A 31 -7.41 -7.06 -8.59
C SER A 31 -8.88 -6.63 -8.36
N HIS A 32 -9.17 -5.37 -8.73
CA HIS A 32 -10.46 -4.68 -8.60
C HIS A 32 -10.57 -3.61 -9.69
N GLU A 33 -11.75 -3.06 -9.95
CA GLU A 33 -11.97 -2.02 -10.98
C GLU A 33 -11.06 -0.79 -10.83
N GLY A 34 -10.63 -0.47 -9.62
CA GLY A 34 -9.68 0.62 -9.33
C GLY A 34 -10.18 2.04 -9.62
N SER A 35 -11.39 2.20 -10.17
CA SER A 35 -12.01 3.47 -10.58
C SER A 35 -12.13 4.48 -9.43
N ASP A 36 -12.37 4.00 -8.21
CA ASP A 36 -12.41 4.81 -6.98
C ASP A 36 -11.09 5.58 -6.74
N PHE A 37 -9.97 5.10 -7.28
CA PHE A 37 -8.63 5.64 -7.04
C PHE A 37 -8.07 6.39 -8.26
N LYS A 38 -8.89 6.61 -9.29
CA LYS A 38 -8.53 7.44 -10.44
C LYS A 38 -8.12 8.83 -9.99
N ASP A 39 -6.97 9.30 -10.46
CA ASP A 39 -6.38 10.61 -10.11
C ASP A 39 -6.19 10.83 -8.60
N GLY A 40 -6.21 9.74 -7.84
CA GLY A 40 -5.96 9.70 -6.40
C GLY A 40 -4.49 9.79 -6.04
N TYR A 41 -4.20 10.00 -4.77
CA TYR A 41 -2.83 9.99 -4.27
C TYR A 41 -2.39 8.55 -3.97
N TYR A 42 -1.12 8.24 -4.18
CA TYR A 42 -0.54 6.95 -3.81
C TYR A 42 0.78 7.09 -3.06
N LEU A 43 1.09 6.08 -2.27
CA LEU A 43 2.37 5.91 -1.58
C LEU A 43 2.87 4.48 -1.76
N ASN A 44 4.13 4.33 -2.13
CA ASN A 44 4.83 3.05 -2.09
C ASN A 44 5.88 3.08 -0.98
N ILE A 45 5.75 2.20 0.00
CA ILE A 45 6.58 2.16 1.19
C ILE A 45 7.25 0.80 1.24
N TYR A 46 8.58 0.81 1.16
CA TYR A 46 9.42 -0.37 1.29
C TYR A 46 9.76 -0.61 2.77
N LEU A 47 9.59 -1.85 3.21
CA LEU A 47 9.92 -2.31 4.56
C LEU A 47 11.14 -3.23 4.46
N SER A 48 12.32 -2.68 4.73
CA SER A 48 13.55 -3.48 4.79
C SER A 48 13.46 -4.53 5.92
N PRO A 49 14.24 -5.61 5.88
CA PRO A 49 14.21 -6.64 6.94
C PRO A 49 14.47 -6.13 8.37
N ARG A 50 15.06 -4.94 8.53
CA ARG A 50 15.34 -4.34 9.84
C ARG A 50 14.18 -3.49 10.39
N ASN A 51 13.15 -3.23 9.59
CA ASN A 51 12.03 -2.38 9.99
C ASN A 51 11.03 -3.12 10.89
N TYR A 52 10.12 -2.36 11.50
CA TYR A 52 8.94 -2.88 12.17
C TYR A 52 7.85 -3.24 11.13
N HIS A 53 7.67 -4.55 10.88
CA HIS A 53 6.77 -5.10 9.83
C HIS A 53 5.31 -5.28 10.23
N ARG A 54 4.85 -4.71 11.35
CA ARG A 54 3.42 -4.68 11.67
C ARG A 54 2.78 -3.42 11.08
N ILE A 55 1.62 -3.63 10.47
CA ILE A 55 0.86 -2.62 9.74
C ILE A 55 -0.34 -2.25 10.59
N HIS A 56 -0.53 -0.95 10.77
CA HIS A 56 -1.57 -0.39 11.61
C HIS A 56 -2.49 0.48 10.77
N MET A 57 -3.75 0.58 11.17
CA MET A 57 -4.70 1.47 10.49
C MET A 57 -4.28 2.93 10.64
N PRO A 58 -4.17 3.69 9.54
CA PRO A 58 -3.87 5.12 9.60
C PRO A 58 -5.04 5.95 10.16
N PHE A 59 -6.26 5.44 10.04
CA PHE A 59 -7.50 6.04 10.52
C PHE A 59 -8.62 4.98 10.60
N SER A 60 -9.71 5.28 11.31
CA SER A 60 -10.83 4.35 11.47
C SER A 60 -11.58 4.16 10.15
N ALA A 61 -11.88 2.91 9.80
CA ALA A 61 -12.58 2.58 8.56
C ALA A 61 -13.20 1.18 8.60
N ARG A 62 -14.18 0.96 7.73
CA ARG A 62 -14.80 -0.35 7.48
C ARG A 62 -14.10 -1.06 6.34
N VAL A 63 -13.88 -2.38 6.48
CA VAL A 63 -13.34 -3.22 5.39
C VAL A 63 -14.43 -3.50 4.37
N ILE A 64 -14.22 -3.07 3.12
CA ILE A 64 -15.18 -3.23 2.02
C ILE A 64 -14.89 -4.47 1.20
N GLN A 65 -13.61 -4.70 0.93
CA GLN A 65 -13.17 -5.83 0.13
C GLN A 65 -11.81 -6.28 0.62
N HIS A 66 -11.58 -7.59 0.58
CA HIS A 66 -10.29 -8.20 0.79
C HIS A 66 -10.09 -9.31 -0.23
N CYS A 67 -8.95 -9.31 -0.93
CA CYS A 67 -8.58 -10.41 -1.81
C CYS A 67 -7.12 -10.82 -1.63
N TYR A 68 -6.86 -12.10 -1.84
CA TYR A 68 -5.51 -12.66 -1.97
C TYR A 68 -5.26 -12.97 -3.45
N VAL A 69 -4.12 -12.50 -3.95
CA VAL A 69 -3.68 -12.72 -5.33
C VAL A 69 -2.45 -13.62 -5.29
N PRO A 70 -2.52 -14.86 -5.81
CA PRO A 70 -1.37 -15.73 -5.91
C PRO A 70 -0.33 -15.15 -6.87
N GLY A 71 0.93 -15.50 -6.68
CA GLY A 71 2.00 -14.99 -7.53
C GLY A 71 3.39 -15.43 -7.11
N LYS A 72 4.40 -14.87 -7.76
CA LYS A 72 5.82 -15.09 -7.46
C LYS A 72 6.23 -14.37 -6.17
N VAL A 73 7.50 -14.49 -5.81
CA VAL A 73 8.11 -13.81 -4.65
C VAL A 73 9.44 -13.21 -5.04
N PHE A 74 9.44 -12.34 -6.05
CA PHE A 74 10.62 -11.61 -6.44
C PHE A 74 11.07 -10.65 -5.33
N PRO A 75 12.37 -10.36 -5.19
CA PRO A 75 12.87 -9.43 -4.19
C PRO A 75 12.42 -8.01 -4.51
N VAL A 76 11.74 -7.35 -3.57
CA VAL A 76 11.26 -5.96 -3.70
C VAL A 76 12.33 -4.93 -3.32
N ASN A 77 13.60 -5.31 -3.35
CA ASN A 77 14.71 -4.38 -3.13
C ASN A 77 14.99 -3.56 -4.40
N LYS A 78 15.86 -2.53 -4.28
CA LYS A 78 16.19 -1.63 -5.39
C LYS A 78 16.62 -2.37 -6.66
N LEU A 79 17.41 -3.44 -6.53
CA LEU A 79 17.89 -4.23 -7.66
C LEU A 79 16.74 -4.95 -8.35
N GLY A 80 15.95 -5.73 -7.61
CA GLY A 80 14.83 -6.50 -8.17
C GLY A 80 13.80 -5.61 -8.85
N ILE A 81 13.47 -4.47 -8.25
CA ILE A 81 12.55 -3.51 -8.86
C ILE A 81 13.11 -2.93 -10.18
N SER A 82 14.43 -2.71 -10.26
CA SER A 82 15.05 -2.16 -11.47
C SER A 82 15.24 -3.16 -12.61
N THR A 83 15.23 -4.46 -12.33
CA THR A 83 15.52 -5.52 -13.32
C THR A 83 14.29 -6.32 -13.72
N ILE A 84 13.28 -6.43 -12.85
CA ILE A 84 12.11 -7.26 -13.08
C ILE A 84 10.92 -6.36 -13.42
N LYS A 85 10.53 -6.38 -14.69
CA LYS A 85 9.35 -5.66 -15.18
C LYS A 85 8.08 -6.17 -14.48
N ASP A 86 7.21 -5.23 -14.08
CA ASP A 86 5.92 -5.48 -13.45
C ASP A 86 6.01 -6.31 -12.15
N LEU A 87 7.12 -6.18 -11.41
CA LEU A 87 7.42 -6.97 -10.22
C LEU A 87 6.25 -7.02 -9.24
N PHE A 88 5.65 -5.87 -8.91
CA PHE A 88 4.59 -5.79 -7.91
C PHE A 88 3.30 -6.49 -8.36
N ALA A 89 2.99 -6.48 -9.66
CA ALA A 89 1.83 -7.18 -10.22
C ALA A 89 2.06 -8.69 -10.36
N LYS A 90 3.31 -9.13 -10.52
CA LYS A 90 3.68 -10.55 -10.57
C LYS A 90 3.82 -11.20 -9.20
N ASN A 91 4.15 -10.42 -8.18
CA ASN A 91 4.30 -10.95 -6.83
C ASN A 91 2.95 -11.28 -6.20
N ARG A 92 2.95 -12.32 -5.36
CA ARG A 92 1.82 -12.61 -4.48
C ARG A 92 1.53 -11.39 -3.60
N ARG A 93 0.26 -11.10 -3.39
CA ARG A 93 -0.17 -9.92 -2.63
C ARG A 93 -1.54 -10.11 -2.03
N THR A 94 -1.87 -9.28 -1.05
CA THR A 94 -3.26 -9.08 -0.64
C THR A 94 -3.66 -7.64 -0.91
N CYS A 95 -4.88 -7.44 -1.37
CA CYS A 95 -5.43 -6.12 -1.67
C CYS A 95 -6.67 -5.92 -0.82
N THR A 96 -6.77 -4.76 -0.16
CA THR A 96 -7.89 -4.46 0.73
C THR A 96 -8.37 -3.05 0.45
N ILE A 97 -9.68 -2.89 0.29
CA ILE A 97 -10.34 -1.59 0.16
C ILE A 97 -11.07 -1.31 1.47
N PHE A 98 -10.90 -0.10 1.95
CA PHE A 98 -11.52 0.41 3.17
C PHE A 98 -12.31 1.67 2.85
N GLU A 99 -13.33 1.95 3.66
CA GLU A 99 -14.19 3.12 3.55
C GLU A 99 -14.33 3.78 4.92
N THR A 100 -14.15 5.09 4.98
CA THR A 100 -14.35 5.86 6.21
C THR A 100 -15.82 6.14 6.46
N ALA A 101 -16.15 6.63 7.67
CA ALA A 101 -17.53 7.01 8.01
C ALA A 101 -18.10 8.08 7.06
N LYS A 102 -17.25 8.93 6.44
CA LYS A 102 -17.65 9.90 5.43
C LYS A 102 -17.74 9.36 4.00
N GLY A 103 -17.52 8.05 3.79
CA GLY A 103 -17.61 7.41 2.48
C GLY A 103 -16.36 7.56 1.59
N TYR A 104 -15.26 8.10 2.12
CA TYR A 104 -14.00 8.15 1.37
C TYR A 104 -13.29 6.80 1.41
N LYS A 105 -12.79 6.37 0.26
CA LYS A 105 -12.09 5.10 0.13
C LYS A 105 -10.58 5.25 0.10
N PHE A 106 -9.91 4.24 0.66
CA PHE A 106 -8.49 4.01 0.45
C PHE A 106 -8.24 2.50 0.28
N ALA A 107 -7.14 2.16 -0.38
CA ALA A 107 -6.74 0.78 -0.54
C ALA A 107 -5.32 0.53 -0.03
N LEU A 108 -5.10 -0.66 0.49
CA LEU A 108 -3.82 -1.18 0.93
C LEU A 108 -3.49 -2.45 0.15
N VAL A 109 -2.41 -2.39 -0.60
CA VAL A 109 -1.78 -3.56 -1.23
C VAL A 109 -0.57 -3.96 -0.42
N LYS A 110 -0.58 -5.17 0.13
CA LYS A 110 0.57 -5.77 0.80
C LYS A 110 1.23 -6.74 -0.15
N VAL A 111 2.44 -6.45 -0.61
CA VAL A 111 3.15 -7.26 -1.60
C VAL A 111 4.21 -8.10 -0.89
N GLY A 112 4.09 -9.41 -1.03
CA GLY A 112 5.10 -10.34 -0.51
C GLY A 112 6.35 -10.32 -1.39
N ALA A 113 7.50 -10.64 -0.81
CA ALA A 113 8.77 -10.72 -1.52
C ALA A 113 9.54 -11.99 -1.15
N LEU A 114 10.72 -12.15 -1.74
CA LEU A 114 11.62 -13.26 -1.43
C LEU A 114 11.90 -13.32 0.08
N GLY A 115 11.69 -14.49 0.70
CA GLY A 115 11.85 -14.68 2.13
C GLY A 115 10.62 -14.33 2.98
N VAL A 116 9.55 -13.78 2.39
CA VAL A 116 8.27 -13.57 3.10
C VAL A 116 7.47 -14.87 3.08
N GLY A 117 7.39 -15.56 4.22
CA GLY A 117 6.59 -16.77 4.37
C GLY A 117 5.09 -16.51 4.25
N LYS A 118 4.60 -15.52 5.02
CA LYS A 118 3.18 -15.16 5.04
C LYS A 118 2.91 -13.65 4.98
N ILE A 119 1.84 -13.28 4.30
CA ILE A 119 1.19 -11.96 4.39
C ILE A 119 -0.04 -12.14 5.28
N VAL A 120 -0.07 -11.48 6.43
CA VAL A 120 -1.15 -11.63 7.40
C VAL A 120 -2.12 -10.45 7.31
N SER A 121 -3.42 -10.74 7.34
CA SER A 121 -4.52 -9.79 7.49
C SER A 121 -5.35 -10.21 8.70
N ASN A 122 -5.48 -9.34 9.70
CA ASN A 122 -6.19 -9.64 10.95
C ASN A 122 -7.59 -9.01 10.95
N TYR A 123 -8.35 -9.19 9.88
CA TYR A 123 -9.69 -8.60 9.75
C TYR A 123 -10.53 -9.36 8.72
N GLN A 124 -11.84 -9.12 8.75
CA GLN A 124 -12.82 -9.66 7.80
C GLN A 124 -13.55 -8.54 7.06
N VAL A 125 -14.09 -8.86 5.88
CA VAL A 125 -14.97 -7.93 5.14
C VAL A 125 -16.19 -7.59 6.02
N GLY A 126 -16.55 -6.32 6.07
CA GLY A 126 -17.62 -5.79 6.92
C GLY A 126 -17.15 -5.30 8.30
N GLN A 127 -15.95 -5.67 8.75
CA GLN A 127 -15.43 -5.27 10.05
C GLN A 127 -15.09 -3.77 10.08
N GLU A 128 -15.46 -3.09 11.16
CA GLU A 128 -14.94 -1.76 11.51
C GLU A 128 -13.64 -1.88 12.29
N ILE A 129 -12.65 -1.07 11.93
CA ILE A 129 -11.34 -1.10 12.55
C ILE A 129 -10.98 0.32 13.00
N ALA A 130 -10.48 0.47 14.22
CA ALA A 130 -10.14 1.76 14.77
C ALA A 130 -8.75 2.21 14.28
N LYS A 131 -8.53 3.53 14.28
CA LYS A 131 -7.20 4.11 14.06
C LYS A 131 -6.18 3.52 15.03
N GLY A 132 -5.04 3.08 14.51
CA GLY A 132 -3.94 2.53 15.32
C GLY A 132 -3.99 1.02 15.52
N ASP A 133 -5.12 0.36 15.26
CA ASP A 133 -5.23 -1.09 15.37
C ASP A 133 -4.26 -1.80 14.41
N GLU A 134 -3.65 -2.89 14.87
CA GLU A 134 -2.83 -3.75 14.02
C GLU A 134 -3.72 -4.56 13.08
N ILE A 135 -3.53 -4.39 11.78
CA ILE A 135 -4.33 -5.04 10.74
C ILE A 135 -3.58 -6.10 9.96
N GLY A 136 -2.28 -6.22 10.18
CA GLY A 136 -1.49 -7.21 9.50
C GLY A 136 -0.02 -7.10 9.77
N ARG A 137 0.73 -8.06 9.26
CA ARG A 137 2.18 -8.08 9.34
C ARG A 137 2.79 -8.82 8.16
N PHE A 138 4.06 -8.54 7.93
CA PHE A 138 4.95 -9.38 7.14
C PHE A 138 5.96 -10.07 8.05
N GLU A 139 6.49 -11.20 7.62
CA GLU A 139 7.56 -11.90 8.33
C GLU A 139 8.96 -11.44 7.91
N PHE A 140 9.12 -10.92 6.69
CA PHE A 140 10.41 -10.48 6.16
C PHE A 140 10.24 -9.37 5.11
N GLY A 141 11.35 -8.83 4.58
CA GLY A 141 11.38 -7.65 3.68
C GLY A 141 10.26 -7.62 2.64
N SER A 142 9.51 -6.51 2.59
CA SER A 142 8.25 -6.41 1.84
C SER A 142 7.98 -4.98 1.37
N THR A 143 6.89 -4.78 0.65
CA THR A 143 6.43 -3.43 0.32
C THR A 143 4.93 -3.32 0.51
N VAL A 144 4.48 -2.11 0.80
CA VAL A 144 3.06 -1.76 0.76
C VAL A 144 2.82 -0.63 -0.23
N ILE A 145 1.69 -0.70 -0.92
CA ILE A 145 1.22 0.38 -1.77
C ILE A 145 -0.13 0.84 -1.23
N LEU A 146 -0.22 2.12 -0.91
CA LEU A 146 -1.45 2.79 -0.48
C LEU A 146 -2.01 3.57 -1.66
N PHE A 147 -3.32 3.49 -1.85
CA PHE A 147 -4.08 4.33 -2.76
C PHE A 147 -5.14 5.08 -1.99
N PHE A 148 -5.33 6.35 -2.31
CA PHE A 148 -6.35 7.19 -1.71
C PHE A 148 -7.27 7.71 -2.80
N GLN A 149 -8.58 7.72 -2.56
CA GLN A 149 -9.54 8.33 -3.48
C GLN A 149 -9.16 9.80 -3.76
N LYS A 150 -9.49 10.30 -4.95
CA LYS A 150 -9.23 11.70 -5.31
C LYS A 150 -9.77 12.66 -4.24
N ASN A 151 -8.97 13.68 -3.90
CA ASN A 151 -9.27 14.71 -2.89
C ASN A 151 -9.46 14.21 -1.45
N SER A 152 -9.19 12.94 -1.15
CA SER A 152 -9.36 12.40 0.21
C SER A 152 -8.09 12.46 1.06
N PHE A 153 -6.90 12.55 0.47
CA PHE A 153 -5.63 12.61 1.21
C PHE A 153 -4.83 13.85 0.85
N LEU A 154 -4.40 14.59 1.87
CA LEU A 154 -3.50 15.73 1.76
C LEU A 154 -2.13 15.34 2.34
N PRO A 155 -1.10 15.08 1.51
CA PRO A 155 0.23 14.77 1.99
C PRO A 155 0.86 15.98 2.70
N ASP A 156 1.65 15.73 3.75
CA ASP A 156 2.41 16.80 4.41
C ASP A 156 3.48 17.37 3.46
N LYS A 157 3.76 18.68 3.54
CA LYS A 157 4.64 19.41 2.59
C LYS A 157 6.05 18.83 2.44
N GLY A 158 6.57 18.17 3.47
CA GLY A 158 7.91 17.57 3.49
C GLY A 158 7.96 16.14 2.97
N LEU A 159 6.84 15.54 2.59
CA LEU A 159 6.79 14.14 2.19
C LEU A 159 7.47 13.94 0.82
N THR A 160 8.60 13.26 0.82
CA THR A 160 9.41 13.03 -0.38
C THR A 160 9.85 11.58 -0.52
N ALA A 161 10.15 11.17 -1.75
CA ALA A 161 10.78 9.89 -1.99
C ALA A 161 12.15 9.83 -1.28
N ASN A 162 12.51 8.63 -0.83
CA ASN A 162 13.66 8.31 0.01
C ASN A 162 13.57 8.71 1.49
N MET A 163 12.47 9.32 1.94
CA MET A 163 12.25 9.60 3.35
C MET A 163 12.01 8.30 4.14
N GLU A 164 12.67 8.16 5.29
CA GLU A 164 12.31 7.14 6.27
C GLU A 164 11.11 7.58 7.09
N ILE A 165 10.23 6.64 7.40
CA ILE A 165 9.05 6.85 8.22
C ILE A 165 9.00 5.82 9.34
N LYS A 166 8.47 6.25 10.48
CA LYS A 166 8.24 5.41 11.66
C LYS A 166 6.76 5.18 11.92
N MET A 167 6.46 4.07 12.60
CA MET A 167 5.12 3.82 13.13
C MET A 167 4.68 5.03 13.98
N GLY A 168 3.48 5.55 13.71
CA GLY A 168 2.91 6.71 14.40
C GLY A 168 3.35 8.07 13.82
N GLN A 169 4.35 8.12 12.95
CA GLN A 169 4.73 9.35 12.26
C GLN A 169 3.61 9.81 11.33
N ARG A 170 3.21 11.08 11.47
CA ARG A 170 2.26 11.71 10.56
C ARG A 170 2.94 11.96 9.21
N ILE A 171 2.25 11.58 8.14
CA ILE A 171 2.69 11.76 6.74
C ILE A 171 1.70 12.61 5.92
N GLY A 172 0.59 13.00 6.53
CA GLY A 172 -0.49 13.75 5.89
C GLY A 172 -1.78 13.66 6.68
N THR A 173 -2.83 14.23 6.12
CA THR A 173 -4.18 14.24 6.68
C THR A 173 -5.13 13.57 5.69
N PHE A 174 -6.00 12.70 6.20
CA PHE A 174 -7.05 12.07 5.40
C PHE A 174 -8.41 12.67 5.76
N GLN A 175 -9.28 12.83 4.77
CA GLN A 175 -10.67 13.21 4.96
C GLN A 175 -11.42 11.98 5.49
N THR A 176 -11.39 11.81 6.81
CA THR A 176 -12.09 10.74 7.53
C THR A 176 -13.48 11.17 7.94
#